data_AF-A0A9X4BGB9-F1
#
_entry.id   AF-A0A9X4BGB9-F1
#
_cell.length_a   1.000
_cell.length_b   1.000
_cell.length_c   1.000
_cell.angle_alpha   90.00
_cell.angle_beta   90.00
_cell.angle_gamma   90.00
#
_symmetry.space_group_name_H-M   'P 1'
#
loop_
_entity.id
_entity.type
_entity.pdbx_description
1 polymer ?
#
loop_
_entity_poly.entity_id
_entity_poly.type
_entity_poly.pdbx_seq_one_letter_code
_entity_poly.pdbx_strand_id
1 'polypeptide(L)'
;LFDPSVVPEFTDLFGEAFEQAYLQAEAQGKAQRTISARKLYSRMMRTLAETGNGWMTFKDKCNRASNQTVRPGNVIHLSNLCTEILKITSAEETAVCNLGSINLGNHFDGHGEFDFDELADT
;
A
#
# COMPACT_ATOMS: atom_id res chain seq x y z
N LEU A 1 -3.75 11.70 15.95
CA LEU A 1 -3.57 12.47 14.70
C LEU A 1 -2.39 13.38 14.90
N PHE A 2 -1.49 13.41 13.92
CA PHE A 2 -0.20 14.08 14.02
C PHE A 2 0.00 15.05 12.86
N ASP A 3 0.82 16.07 13.08
CA ASP A 3 1.36 16.91 12.02
C ASP A 3 2.58 16.22 11.40
N PRO A 4 2.64 16.05 10.07
CA PRO A 4 3.84 15.52 9.42
C PRO A 4 5.10 16.33 9.72
N SER A 5 5.00 17.64 9.99
CA SER A 5 6.17 18.46 10.36
C SER A 5 6.75 18.15 11.75
N VAL A 6 5.94 17.54 12.64
CA VAL A 6 6.34 17.21 14.02
C VAL A 6 6.85 15.78 14.14
N VAL A 7 6.43 14.90 13.23
CA VAL A 7 6.83 13.48 13.14
C VAL A 7 7.17 13.11 11.68
N PRO A 8 8.14 13.79 11.05
CA PRO A 8 8.44 13.61 9.63
C PRO A 8 8.84 12.17 9.28
N GLU A 9 9.37 11.41 10.23
CA GLU A 9 9.81 10.04 10.04
C GLU A 9 8.68 9.03 9.81
N PHE A 10 7.43 9.35 10.15
CA PHE A 10 6.33 8.39 10.14
C PHE A 10 6.03 7.79 8.75
N THR A 11 6.25 8.58 7.69
CA THR A 11 6.03 8.13 6.31
C THR A 11 7.11 7.18 5.83
N ASP A 12 8.30 7.21 6.45
CA ASP A 12 9.48 6.42 6.08
C ASP A 12 9.69 5.20 6.99
N LEU A 13 8.66 4.86 7.78
CA LEU A 13 8.65 3.69 8.65
C LEU A 13 7.45 2.80 8.30
N PHE A 14 7.56 1.50 8.54
CA PHE A 14 6.44 0.56 8.45
C PHE A 14 6.62 -0.60 9.45
N GLY A 15 5.56 -1.37 9.69
CA GLY A 15 5.56 -2.47 10.65
C GLY A 15 5.94 -2.01 12.06
N GLU A 16 6.69 -2.85 12.77
CA GLU A 16 7.06 -2.61 14.18
C GLU A 16 7.81 -1.29 14.39
N ALA A 17 8.67 -0.89 13.46
CA ALA A 17 9.41 0.37 13.56
C ALA A 17 8.46 1.58 13.58
N PHE A 18 7.40 1.55 12.75
CA PHE A 18 6.37 2.57 12.76
C PHE A 18 5.54 2.52 14.05
N GLU A 19 5.16 1.34 14.52
CA GLU A 19 4.39 1.19 15.76
C GLU A 19 5.13 1.75 16.97
N GLN A 20 6.42 1.46 17.11
CA GLN A 20 7.25 1.99 18.20
C GLN A 20 7.38 3.52 18.12
N ALA A 21 7.68 4.07 16.94
CA ALA A 21 7.76 5.52 16.74
C ALA A 21 6.42 6.22 17.03
N TYR A 22 5.30 5.61 16.61
CA TYR A 22 3.96 6.11 16.85
C TYR A 22 3.64 6.19 18.35
N LEU A 23 3.85 5.09 19.09
CA LEU A 23 3.61 5.02 20.54
C LEU A 23 4.51 5.98 21.31
N GLN A 24 5.78 6.10 20.91
CA GLN A 24 6.70 7.05 21.52
C GLN A 24 6.24 8.50 21.31
N ALA A 25 5.77 8.85 20.11
CA ALA A 25 5.27 10.20 19.84
C ALA A 25 3.99 10.52 20.62
N GLU A 26 3.10 9.53 20.83
CA GLU A 26 1.94 9.67 21.71
C GLU A 26 2.37 9.95 23.15
N ALA A 27 3.32 9.17 23.69
CA ALA A 27 3.85 9.36 25.05
C ALA A 27 4.55 10.72 25.23
N GLN A 28 5.15 11.27 24.16
CA GLN A 28 5.78 12.59 24.15
C GLN A 28 4.78 13.74 23.99
N GLY A 29 3.47 13.46 23.83
CA GLY A 29 2.46 14.50 23.66
C GLY A 29 2.50 15.21 22.30
N LYS A 30 3.11 14.59 21.28
CA LYS A 30 3.20 15.15 19.92
C LYS A 30 1.88 15.08 19.13
N ALA A 31 0.87 14.39 19.66
CA ALA A 31 -0.42 14.24 19.02
C ALA A 31 -1.21 15.58 19.07
N GLN A 32 -1.58 16.11 17.90
CA GLN A 32 -2.44 17.29 17.84
C GLN A 32 -3.89 16.99 18.27
N ARG A 33 -4.36 15.78 17.99
CA ARG A 33 -5.74 15.38 18.29
C ARG A 33 -5.87 13.87 18.42
N THR A 34 -6.58 13.42 19.46
CA THR A 34 -6.94 12.02 19.67
C THR A 34 -8.43 11.81 19.40
N ILE A 35 -8.77 10.75 18.66
CA ILE A 35 -10.14 10.37 18.32
C ILE A 35 -10.31 8.85 18.42
N SER A 36 -11.55 8.38 18.57
CA SER A 36 -11.86 6.95 18.52
C SER A 36 -11.54 6.37 17.13
N ALA A 37 -10.75 5.29 17.10
CA ALA A 37 -10.41 4.57 15.87
C ALA A 37 -11.66 4.07 15.13
N ARG A 38 -12.65 3.52 15.85
CA ARG A 38 -13.93 3.08 15.27
C ARG A 38 -14.66 4.24 14.59
N LYS A 39 -14.66 5.42 15.22
CA LYS A 39 -15.30 6.62 14.65
C LYS A 39 -14.61 7.08 13.36
N LEU A 40 -13.28 7.02 13.29
CA LEU A 40 -12.53 7.33 12.07
C LEU A 40 -12.86 6.31 10.96
N TYR A 41 -12.81 5.02 11.28
CA TYR A 41 -13.11 3.95 10.32
C TYR A 41 -14.53 4.05 9.76
N SER A 42 -15.53 4.27 10.62
CA SER A 42 -16.91 4.49 10.16
C SER A 42 -17.04 5.68 9.20
N ARG A 43 -16.26 6.75 9.39
CA ARG A 43 -16.23 7.87 8.45
C ARG A 43 -15.60 7.48 7.11
N MET A 44 -14.51 6.72 7.11
CA MET A 44 -13.88 6.21 5.88
C MET A 44 -14.86 5.34 5.09
N MET A 45 -15.54 4.40 5.76
CA MET A 45 -16.53 3.51 5.11
C MET A 45 -17.73 4.28 4.56
N ARG A 46 -18.17 5.32 5.26
CA ARG A 46 -19.23 6.20 4.77
C ARG A 46 -18.80 6.93 3.49
N THR A 47 -17.59 7.49 3.45
CA THR A 47 -17.04 8.11 2.23
C THR A 47 -16.99 7.13 1.07
N LEU A 48 -16.53 5.89 1.32
CA LEU A 48 -16.50 4.83 0.31
C LEU A 48 -17.91 4.50 -0.22
N ALA A 49 -18.89 4.35 0.67
CA ALA A 49 -20.26 4.05 0.29
C ALA A 49 -20.94 5.20 -0.49
N GLU A 50 -20.67 6.45 -0.13
CA GLU A 50 -21.30 7.62 -0.75
C GLU A 50 -20.67 8.02 -2.09
N THR A 51 -19.38 7.74 -2.28
CA THR A 51 -18.61 8.28 -3.42
C THR A 51 -17.95 7.22 -4.30
N GLY A 52 -17.88 5.97 -3.84
CA GLY A 52 -17.04 4.93 -4.45
C GLY A 52 -15.53 5.17 -4.29
N ASN A 53 -15.12 6.23 -3.59
CA ASN A 53 -13.72 6.63 -3.39
C ASN A 53 -13.25 6.41 -1.95
N GLY A 54 -11.93 6.41 -1.74
CA GLY A 54 -11.32 6.03 -0.47
C GLY A 54 -10.79 4.60 -0.50
N TRP A 55 -10.16 4.24 -1.62
CA TRP A 55 -9.52 2.95 -1.81
C TRP A 55 -8.58 2.64 -0.64
N MET A 56 -8.54 1.36 -0.27
CA MET A 56 -7.78 0.89 0.88
C MET A 56 -6.55 0.12 0.43
N THR A 57 -5.39 0.57 0.87
CA THR A 57 -4.12 -0.14 0.73
C THR A 57 -3.51 -0.33 2.12
N PHE A 58 -2.82 -1.44 2.33
CA PHE A 58 -2.29 -1.81 3.65
C PHE A 58 -0.77 -1.68 3.68
N LYS A 59 -0.27 -0.50 4.07
CA LYS A 59 1.15 -0.10 4.05
C LYS A 59 2.10 -1.23 4.45
N ASP A 60 1.85 -1.87 5.60
CA ASP A 60 2.79 -2.86 6.14
C ASP A 60 2.79 -4.17 5.35
N LYS A 61 1.66 -4.60 4.79
CA LYS A 61 1.61 -5.78 3.92
C LYS A 61 2.29 -5.48 2.59
N CYS A 62 2.02 -4.31 2.00
CA CYS A 62 2.67 -3.84 0.78
C CYS A 62 4.20 -3.78 0.94
N ASN A 63 4.68 -3.17 2.02
CA ASN A 63 6.12 -3.02 2.26
C ASN A 63 6.80 -4.32 2.66
N ARG A 64 6.18 -5.21 3.46
CA ARG A 64 6.83 -6.49 3.82
C ARG A 64 6.93 -7.49 2.67
N ALA A 65 6.01 -7.44 1.72
CA ALA A 65 5.97 -8.38 0.59
C ALA A 65 6.73 -7.89 -0.65
N SER A 66 7.21 -6.65 -0.66
CA SER A 66 7.89 -6.08 -1.83
C SER A 66 9.36 -6.49 -1.90
N ASN A 67 9.82 -6.83 -3.10
CA ASN A 67 11.24 -7.05 -3.35
C ASN A 67 12.05 -5.73 -3.27
N GLN A 68 11.42 -4.58 -3.51
CA GLN A 68 12.14 -3.29 -3.51
C GLN A 68 12.48 -2.79 -2.10
N THR A 69 11.72 -3.21 -1.09
CA THR A 69 11.89 -2.83 0.32
C THR A 69 12.84 -3.76 1.08
N VAL A 70 13.37 -4.79 0.41
CA VAL A 70 14.49 -5.61 0.93
C VAL A 70 15.75 -4.76 1.07
N ARG A 71 15.88 -3.69 0.28
CA ARG A 71 16.97 -2.71 0.40
C ARG A 71 16.70 -1.79 1.60
N PRO A 72 17.65 -1.65 2.55
CA PRO A 72 17.49 -0.73 3.68
C PRO A 72 17.20 0.71 3.23
N GLY A 73 16.28 1.37 3.92
CA GLY A 73 15.85 2.75 3.62
C GLY A 73 14.74 2.86 2.58
N ASN A 74 14.43 1.79 1.84
CA ASN A 74 13.34 1.81 0.88
C ASN A 74 11.99 1.60 1.57
N VAL A 75 11.06 2.54 1.36
CA VAL A 75 9.67 2.45 1.79
C VAL A 75 8.76 2.83 0.63
N ILE A 76 7.72 2.03 0.41
CA ILE A 76 6.63 2.32 -0.52
C ILE A 76 5.64 3.22 0.20
N HIS A 77 5.51 4.47 -0.26
CA HIS A 77 4.63 5.48 0.36
C HIS A 77 3.19 5.46 -0.17
N LEU A 78 2.99 5.03 -1.43
CA LEU A 78 1.67 4.98 -2.07
C LEU A 78 1.57 3.87 -3.13
N SER A 79 0.34 3.62 -3.58
CA SER A 79 0.05 2.85 -4.81
C SER A 79 -0.23 3.80 -5.98
N ASN A 80 -0.44 3.27 -7.19
CA ASN A 80 -0.91 4.05 -8.34
C ASN A 80 -2.43 4.28 -8.32
N LEU A 81 -2.95 4.90 -9.38
CA LEU A 81 -4.37 5.21 -9.57
C LEU A 81 -5.29 3.99 -9.46
N CYS A 82 -4.88 2.85 -10.03
CA CYS A 82 -5.71 1.64 -10.08
C CYS A 82 -5.42 0.67 -8.91
N THR A 83 -4.56 1.09 -7.97
CA THR A 83 -4.21 0.43 -6.70
C THR A 83 -3.37 -0.86 -6.79
N GLU A 84 -3.01 -1.30 -7.99
CA GLU A 84 -2.27 -2.54 -8.27
C GLU A 84 -0.75 -2.38 -8.22
N ILE A 85 -0.22 -1.17 -8.39
CA ILE A 85 1.24 -0.94 -8.48
C ILE A 85 1.80 -0.35 -7.20
N LEU A 86 2.69 -1.11 -6.57
CA LEU A 86 3.41 -0.76 -5.36
C LEU A 86 4.90 -0.66 -5.65
N LYS A 87 5.42 0.56 -5.84
CA LYS A 87 6.82 0.83 -6.18
C LYS A 87 7.38 1.96 -5.32
N ILE A 88 8.70 1.96 -5.14
CA ILE A 88 9.42 3.03 -4.45
C ILE A 88 9.34 4.32 -5.28
N THR A 89 9.17 5.44 -4.58
CA THR A 89 9.20 6.80 -5.12
C THR A 89 9.99 7.67 -4.17
N SER A 90 10.69 8.68 -4.69
CA SER A 90 11.38 9.71 -3.89
C SER A 90 11.26 11.07 -4.56
N ALA A 91 11.97 12.08 -4.05
CA ALA A 91 12.09 13.37 -4.71
C ALA A 91 12.83 13.27 -6.06
N GLU A 92 13.73 12.28 -6.19
CA GLU A 92 14.56 12.03 -7.36
C GLU A 92 13.98 10.94 -8.27
N GLU A 93 13.14 10.04 -7.75
CA GLU A 93 12.64 8.88 -8.47
C GLU A 93 11.11 8.90 -8.63
N THR A 94 10.65 8.95 -9.88
CA THR A 94 9.24 8.73 -10.25
C THR A 94 9.05 7.32 -10.77
N ALA A 95 8.23 6.51 -10.08
CA ALA A 95 7.92 5.17 -10.51
C ALA A 95 7.04 5.15 -11.77
N VAL A 96 7.31 4.21 -12.68
CA VAL A 96 6.54 4.02 -13.91
C VAL A 96 5.86 2.65 -13.91
N CYS A 97 4.66 2.58 -14.49
CA CYS A 97 3.90 1.35 -14.68
C CYS A 97 4.05 0.90 -16.14
N ASN A 98 4.68 -0.26 -16.37
CA ASN A 98 4.80 -0.88 -17.69
C ASN A 98 3.93 -2.14 -17.66
N LEU A 99 2.85 -2.14 -18.43
CA LEU A 99 1.75 -3.09 -18.26
C LEU A 99 1.52 -3.88 -19.55
N GLY A 100 1.20 -5.16 -19.37
CA GLY A 100 0.64 -6.07 -20.38
C GLY A 100 -0.35 -7.01 -19.69
N SER A 101 -1.31 -7.54 -20.44
CA SER A 101 -2.35 -8.42 -19.91
C SER A 101 -2.46 -9.69 -20.76
N ILE A 102 -2.46 -10.85 -20.11
CA ILE A 102 -2.63 -12.15 -20.77
C ILE A 102 -4.11 -12.52 -20.79
N ASN A 103 -4.61 -13.01 -21.93
CA ASN A 103 -5.96 -13.56 -22.03
C ASN A 103 -6.00 -15.00 -21.51
N LEU A 104 -6.33 -15.19 -20.23
CA LEU A 104 -6.42 -16.51 -19.60
C LEU A 104 -7.44 -17.45 -20.28
N GLY A 105 -8.44 -16.92 -20.99
CA GLY A 105 -9.41 -17.73 -21.72
C GLY A 105 -8.82 -18.50 -22.90
N ASN A 106 -7.65 -18.10 -23.40
CA ASN A 106 -6.93 -18.84 -24.45
C ASN A 106 -6.10 -20.01 -23.92
N HIS A 107 -5.95 -20.16 -22.60
CA HIS A 107 -5.07 -21.15 -21.96
C HIS A 107 -5.87 -22.35 -21.43
N PHE A 108 -6.90 -22.74 -22.19
CA PHE A 108 -7.69 -23.93 -21.92
C PHE A 108 -7.52 -24.88 -23.11
N ASP A 109 -7.22 -26.13 -22.80
CA ASP A 109 -7.06 -27.16 -23.82
C ASP A 109 -8.39 -27.58 -24.45
N GLY A 110 -8.35 -28.49 -25.43
CA GLY A 110 -9.55 -29.03 -26.09
C GLY A 110 -10.47 -29.84 -25.16
N HIS A 111 -10.03 -30.16 -23.94
CA HIS A 111 -10.81 -30.85 -22.91
C HIS A 111 -11.40 -29.90 -21.86
N GLY A 112 -11.02 -28.62 -21.90
CA GLY A 112 -11.44 -27.59 -20.95
C GLY A 112 -10.61 -27.57 -19.66
N GLU A 113 -9.43 -28.20 -19.65
CA GLU A 113 -8.47 -28.10 -18.55
C GLU A 113 -7.54 -26.90 -18.78
N PHE A 114 -7.06 -26.29 -17.69
CA PHE A 114 -6.18 -25.12 -17.76
C PHE A 114 -4.74 -25.55 -18.09
N ASP A 115 -4.16 -24.99 -19.15
CA ASP A 115 -2.79 -25.25 -19.58
C ASP A 115 -1.82 -24.25 -18.91
N PHE A 116 -1.15 -24.71 -17.86
CA PHE A 116 -0.16 -23.91 -17.13
C PHE A 116 1.18 -23.80 -17.86
N ASP A 117 1.50 -24.76 -18.75
CA ASP A 117 2.75 -24.75 -19.51
C ASP A 117 2.67 -23.69 -20.62
N GLU A 118 1.54 -23.62 -21.36
CA GLU A 118 1.29 -22.55 -22.34
C GLU A 118 1.29 -21.15 -21.70
N LEU A 119 0.72 -21.02 -20.49
CA LEU A 119 0.74 -19.75 -19.76
C LEU A 119 2.16 -19.31 -19.40
N ALA A 120 3.02 -20.25 -19.04
CA ALA A 120 4.40 -19.96 -18.68
C ALA A 120 5.26 -19.53 -19.88
N ASP A 121 4.92 -20.01 -21.09
CA ASP A 121 5.63 -19.71 -22.34
C ASP A 121 5.20 -18.39 -23.02
N THR A 122 4.10 -17.76 -22.56
CA THR A 122 3.55 -16.48 -23.09
C THR A 122 4.35 -15.25 -22.67
#